data_AF-A0A3D2KF79-F1
#
_entry.id   AF-A0A3D2KF79-F1
#
_cell.length_a   1.000
_cell.length_b   1.000
_cell.length_c   1.000
_cell.angle_alpha   90.00
_cell.angle_beta   90.00
_cell.angle_gamma   90.00
#
_symmetry.space_group_name_H-M   'P 1'
#
loop_
_entity.id
_entity.type
_entity.pdbx_description
1 polymer ?
#
loop_
_entity_poly.entity_id
_entity_poly.type
_entity_poly.pdbx_seq_one_letter_code
_entity_poly.pdbx_strand_id
1 'polypeptide(L)' 'MKKGKRYVEASKLVDKTQVYDIPEAVALVKKAASAKFDETVEAHLRMGLDGRHADQ' A
#
# COMPACT_ATOMS: atom_id res chain seq x y z
N MET A 1 -1.62 3.61 -18.92
CA MET A 1 -2.85 2.97 -18.40
C MET A 1 -3.78 4.03 -17.84
N LYS A 2 -5.03 4.13 -18.31
CA LYS A 2 -6.04 5.01 -17.71
C LYS A 2 -6.45 4.41 -16.36
N LYS A 3 -6.25 5.15 -15.28
CA LYS A 3 -6.68 4.74 -13.94
C LYS A 3 -8.05 5.34 -13.64
N GLY A 4 -8.91 4.60 -12.92
CA GLY A 4 -10.24 5.09 -12.54
C GLY A 4 -10.16 6.29 -11.60
N LYS A 5 -11.19 7.15 -11.60
CA LYS A 5 -11.23 8.39 -10.80
C LYS A 5 -10.93 8.15 -9.31
N ARG A 6 -11.56 7.12 -8.72
CA ARG A 6 -11.35 6.68 -7.33
C ARG A 6 -9.89 6.37 -7.01
N TYR A 7 -9.19 5.67 -7.91
CA TYR A 7 -7.77 5.37 -7.72
C TYR A 7 -6.92 6.64 -7.75
N VAL A 8 -7.23 7.57 -8.67
CA VAL A 8 -6.47 8.83 -8.78
C VAL A 8 -6.64 9.68 -7.53
N GLU A 9 -7.83 9.69 -6.93
CA GLU A 9 -8.09 10.40 -5.67
C GLU A 9 -7.37 9.75 -4.49
N ALA A 10 -7.46 8.42 -4.33
CA ALA A 10 -6.73 7.69 -3.30
C ALA A 10 -5.21 7.85 -3.43
N SER A 11 -4.69 7.83 -4.66
CA SER A 11 -3.25 7.98 -4.92
C SER A 11 -2.71 9.38 -4.62
N LYS A 12 -3.56 10.41 -4.50
CA LYS A 12 -3.12 11.75 -4.08
C LYS A 12 -2.95 11.86 -2.55
N LEU A 13 -3.59 10.97 -1.79
CA LEU A 13 -3.49 10.93 -0.33
C LEU A 13 -2.17 10.29 0.13
N VAL A 14 -1.52 9.51 -0.74
CA VAL A 14 -0.28 8.79 -0.46
C VAL A 14 0.90 9.52 -1.12
N ASP A 15 1.87 9.95 -0.32
CA ASP A 15 3.17 10.41 -0.83
C ASP A 15 4.11 9.21 -0.96
N LYS A 16 4.75 9.05 -2.13
CA LYS A 16 5.65 7.91 -2.41
C LYS A 16 7.08 8.10 -1.90
N THR A 17 7.43 9.33 -1.52
CA THR A 17 8.76 9.70 -1.04
C THR A 17 8.82 9.72 0.48
N GLN A 18 7.66 9.87 1.13
CA GLN A 18 7.54 9.85 2.58
C GLN A 18 7.52 8.42 3.13
N VAL A 19 8.31 8.20 4.19
CA VAL A 19 8.21 6.99 5.02
C VAL A 19 7.24 7.29 6.15
N TYR A 20 6.11 6.59 6.15
CA TYR A 20 5.09 6.72 7.19
C TYR A 20 5.38 5.78 8.35
N ASP A 21 5.12 6.23 9.58
CA ASP A 21 5.09 5.34 10.74
C ASP A 21 3.86 4.42 10.67
N ILE A 22 3.91 3.26 11.34
CA ILE A 22 2.83 2.26 11.33
C ILE A 22 1.42 2.83 11.61
N PRO A 23 1.18 3.62 12.67
CA PRO A 23 -0.15 4.15 12.97
C PRO A 23 -0.64 5.15 11.91
N GLU A 24 0.27 5.93 11.32
CA GLU A 24 -0.06 6.86 10.24
C GLU A 24 -0.42 6.10 8.96
N ALA A 25 0.35 5.06 8.62
CA ALA A 25 0.09 4.20 7.48
C ALA A 25 -1.29 3.52 7.58
N VAL A 26 -1.65 2.99 8.76
CA VAL A 26 -2.96 2.36 8.98
C VAL A 26 -4.11 3.37 8.83
N ALA A 27 -3.96 4.58 9.37
CA ALA A 27 -4.97 5.63 9.22
C ALA A 27 -5.15 6.04 7.75
N LEU A 28 -4.05 6.09 7.00
CA LEU A 28 -4.02 6.49 5.60
C LEU A 28 -4.65 5.42 4.70
N VAL A 29 -4.38 4.13 4.96
CA VAL A 29 -5.02 2.99 4.27
C VAL A 29 -6.54 3.03 4.48
N LYS A 30 -7.01 3.26 5.71
CA LYS A 30 -8.45 3.39 5.99
C LYS A 30 -9.11 4.58 5.29
N LYS A 31 -8.39 5.69 5.08
CA LYS A 31 -8.89 6.84 4.31
C LYS A 31 -8.89 6.61 2.80
N ALA A 32 -7.95 5.79 2.32
CA ALA A 32 -7.85 5.43 0.90
C ALA A 32 -8.88 4.35 0.50
N ALA A 33 -9.37 3.56 1.45
CA ALA A 33 -10.47 2.62 1.28
C ALA A 33 -11.75 3.37 0.85
N SER A 34 -12.19 3.14 -0.38
CA SER A 34 -13.32 3.85 -1.01
C SER A 34 -14.36 2.90 -1.60
N ALA A 35 -14.13 1.61 -1.44
CA ALA A 35 -15.07 0.59 -1.85
C ALA A 35 -16.22 0.48 -0.83
N LYS A 36 -17.33 -0.11 -1.26
CA LYS A 36 -18.53 -0.30 -0.42
C LYS A 36 -18.54 -1.66 0.29
N PHE A 37 -17.40 -2.35 0.33
CA PHE A 37 -17.24 -3.68 0.90
C PHE A 37 -16.02 -3.68 1.83
N ASP A 38 -15.86 -4.73 2.63
CA ASP A 38 -14.72 -4.88 3.54
C ASP A 38 -13.45 -5.16 2.72
N GLU A 39 -12.60 -4.15 2.57
CA GLU A 39 -11.37 -4.23 1.76
C GLU A 39 -10.25 -4.92 2.56
N THR A 40 -9.57 -5.88 1.92
CA THR A 40 -8.39 -6.54 2.51
C THR A 40 -7.16 -5.64 2.44
N VAL A 41 -6.46 -5.49 3.56
CA VAL A 41 -5.18 -4.76 3.61
C VAL A 41 -4.03 -5.73 3.35
N GLU A 42 -3.18 -5.41 2.37
CA GLU A 42 -1.98 -6.18 2.02
C GLU A 42 -0.70 -5.43 2.44
N ALA A 43 0.30 -6.18 2.90
CA ALA A 43 1.62 -5.64 3.22
C ALA A 43 2.67 -6.26 2.29
N HIS A 44 3.32 -5.43 1.49
CA HIS A 44 4.40 -5.86 0.59
C HIS A 44 5.76 -5.61 1.25
N LEU A 45 6.44 -6.68 1.64
CA LEU A 45 7.78 -6.61 2.20
C LEU A 45 8.80 -7.10 1.16
N ARG A 46 9.73 -6.24 0.76
CA ARG A 46 10.88 -6.64 -0.06
C ARG A 46 11.97 -7.18 0.86
N MET A 47 12.00 -8.49 1.02
CA MET A 47 13.06 -9.17 1.76
C MET A 47 14.31 -9.21 0.88
N GLY A 48 15.45 -8.78 1.41
CA GLY A 48 16.75 -8.74 0.70
C GLY A 48 17.40 -10.13 0.55
N LEU A 49 16.60 -11.18 0.46
CA LEU A 49 17.04 -12.57 0.36
C LEU A 49 17.43 -12.87 -1.09
N ASP A 50 18.65 -13.34 -1.30
CA ASP A 50 19.10 -13.81 -2.61
C ASP A 50 18.48 -15.20 -2.84
N GLY A 51 17.39 -15.26 -3.62
CA GLY A 51 16.61 -16.48 -3.87
C GLY A 51 17.35 -17.61 -4.60
N ARG A 52 18.68 -17.53 -4.76
CA ARG A 52 19.53 -18.59 -5.32
C ARG A 52 20.05 -19.58 -4.28
N HIS A 53 19.93 -19.26 -2.99
CA HIS A 53 20.22 -20.22 -1.92
C HIS A 53 18.92 -20.57 -1.22
N ALA A 54 18.37 -21.74 -1.54
CA ALA A 54 17.13 -22.28 -1.01
C ALA A 54 17.23 -22.71 0.47
N ASP A 55 18.26 -22.27 1.19
CA ASP A 55 18.51 -22.54 2.60
C ASP A 55 18.63 -21.19 3.35
N GLN A 56 17.51 -20.46 3.40
CA GLN A 56 17.19 -19.49 4.43
C GLN A 56 15.70 -19.59 4.76
#